data_AF-A0A399SP47-F1
#
_entry.id   AF-A0A399SP47-F1
#
_cell.length_a   1.000
_cell.length_b   1.000
_cell.length_c   1.000
_cell.angle_alpha   90.00
_cell.angle_beta   90.00
_cell.angle_gamma   90.00
#
_symmetry.space_group_name_H-M   'P 1'
#
loop_
_entity.id
_entity.type
_entity.pdbx_description
1 polymer ?
#
loop_
_entity_poly.entity_id
_entity_poly.type
_entity_poly.pdbx_seq_one_letter_code
_entity_poly.pdbx_strand_id
1 'polypeptide(L)'
;WRAIFVAQLLVAVVVCGLVAAFYPHPKMHERKGDFASLDWPSAIAFGLAALIALHGFQQARFVHPDGSPAQVVPIIAVVALILWVGIRQTGHPLPWVDLRATLQRRFMMGMVFYAIYYMFASAWGFLSSSLLQNGLGFRYETTAQLMSLGGLVTVALGILNFQLTNVLPTKRVLISVGF
;
A
#
# COMPACT_ATOMS: atom_id res chain seq x y z
N TRP A 1 3.16 17.70 -15.89
CA TRP A 1 3.94 16.71 -15.13
C TRP A 1 4.44 17.22 -13.77
N ARG A 2 5.23 18.31 -13.66
CA ARG A 2 5.66 18.87 -12.35
C ARG A 2 4.53 19.15 -11.35
N ALA A 3 3.38 19.64 -11.83
CA ALA A 3 2.23 19.94 -10.97
C ALA A 3 1.67 18.70 -10.23
N ILE A 4 1.74 17.51 -10.84
CA ILE A 4 1.26 16.26 -10.22
C ILE A 4 2.17 15.89 -9.04
N PHE A 5 3.49 16.01 -9.20
CA PHE A 5 4.45 15.76 -8.12
C PHE A 5 4.29 16.76 -6.97
N VAL A 6 4.06 18.05 -7.27
CA VAL A 6 3.84 19.07 -6.24
C VAL A 6 2.53 18.83 -5.49
N ALA A 7 1.46 18.43 -6.19
CA ALA A 7 0.19 18.08 -5.56
C ALA A 7 0.34 16.85 -4.64
N GLN A 8 1.07 15.81 -5.10
CA GLN A 8 1.33 14.61 -4.32
C GLN A 8 2.21 14.88 -3.09
N LEU A 9 3.19 15.80 -3.21
CA LEU A 9 3.98 16.29 -2.09
C LEU A 9 3.10 17.02 -1.06
N LEU A 10 2.22 17.91 -1.50
CA LEU A 10 1.28 18.62 -0.61
C LEU A 10 0.39 17.65 0.16
N VAL A 11 -0.17 16.65 -0.52
CA VAL A 11 -0.98 15.60 0.12
C VAL A 11 -0.15 14.84 1.15
N ALA A 12 1.10 14.47 0.82
CA ALA A 12 1.98 13.77 1.75
C ALA A 12 2.28 14.60 3.01
N VAL A 13 2.49 15.91 2.86
CA VAL A 13 2.70 16.84 3.99
C VAL A 13 1.45 16.92 4.87
N VAL A 14 0.26 17.04 4.27
CA VAL A 14 -1.01 17.05 5.02
C VAL A 14 -1.21 15.74 5.78
N VAL A 15 -0.97 14.60 5.14
CA VAL A 15 -1.06 13.28 5.78
C VAL A 15 -0.04 13.16 6.92
N CYS A 16 1.19 13.64 6.73
CA CYS A 16 2.21 13.65 7.79
C CYS A 16 1.76 14.48 9.00
N GLY A 17 1.16 15.66 8.77
CA GLY A 17 0.57 16.48 9.82
C GLY A 17 -0.58 15.78 10.54
N LEU A 18 -1.47 15.11 9.81
CA LEU A 18 -2.57 14.33 10.40
C LEU A 18 -2.06 13.16 11.24
N VAL A 19 -1.04 12.45 10.77
CA VAL A 19 -0.39 11.37 11.56
C VAL A 19 0.23 11.95 12.82
N ALA A 20 0.99 13.04 12.73
CA ALA A 20 1.59 13.67 13.90
C ALA A 20 0.54 14.17 14.92
N ALA A 21 -0.64 14.60 14.46
CA ALA A 21 -1.69 15.13 15.32
C ALA A 21 -2.60 14.05 15.95
N PHE A 22 -2.95 13.00 15.20
CA PHE A 22 -3.98 12.04 15.59
C PHE A 22 -3.43 10.64 15.90
N TYR A 23 -2.20 10.34 15.50
CA TYR A 23 -1.59 9.05 15.82
C TYR A 23 -1.15 9.05 17.30
N PRO A 24 -1.61 8.12 18.13
CA PRO A 24 -1.21 8.02 19.52
C PRO A 24 0.23 7.54 19.51
N HIS A 25 1.14 8.42 19.93
CA HIS A 25 2.51 8.03 20.22
C HIS A 25 2.46 6.90 21.25
N PRO A 26 2.97 5.69 20.92
CA PRO A 26 3.05 4.62 21.90
C PRO A 26 3.77 5.16 23.14
N LYS A 27 3.13 5.05 24.31
CA LYS A 27 3.80 5.35 25.57
C LYS A 27 5.02 4.46 25.62
N MET A 28 6.19 5.07 25.55
CA MET A 28 7.50 4.44 25.39
C MET A 28 7.83 3.54 26.58
N HIS A 29 7.23 2.34 26.60
CA HIS A 29 7.60 1.20 27.42
C HIS A 29 7.94 -0.01 26.52
N GLU A 30 8.15 0.23 25.23
CA GLU A 30 8.66 -0.78 24.32
C GLU A 30 10.14 -1.05 24.64
N ARG A 31 10.38 -2.29 25.00
CA ARG A 31 11.63 -2.93 25.38
C ARG A 31 12.79 -2.41 24.52
N LYS A 32 13.77 -1.76 25.15
CA LYS A 32 15.01 -1.19 24.58
C LYS A 32 15.92 -2.16 23.78
N GLY A 33 15.44 -3.31 23.35
CA GLY A 33 16.20 -4.34 22.65
C GLY A 33 15.55 -4.95 21.41
N ASP A 34 14.39 -4.46 20.95
CA ASP A 34 13.57 -5.17 19.94
C ASP A 34 13.26 -4.35 18.66
N PHE A 35 13.86 -3.18 18.49
CA PHE A 35 13.86 -2.52 17.18
C PHE A 35 15.00 -3.11 16.35
N ALA A 36 14.64 -4.02 15.44
CA ALA A 36 15.54 -4.52 14.41
C ALA A 36 16.25 -3.31 13.77
N SER A 37 17.59 -3.28 13.85
CA SER A 37 18.36 -2.28 13.15
C SER A 37 17.93 -2.32 11.68
N LEU A 38 17.54 -1.16 11.16
CA LEU A 38 17.24 -1.05 9.75
C LEU A 38 18.58 -1.24 9.01
N ASP A 39 18.89 -2.47 8.61
CA ASP A 39 19.78 -2.83 7.51
C ASP A 39 19.46 -2.02 6.23
N TRP A 40 19.92 -0.77 6.22
CA TRP A 40 19.80 0.19 5.12
C TRP A 40 20.11 -0.39 3.74
N PRO A 41 21.13 -1.25 3.55
CA PRO A 41 21.37 -1.94 2.28
C PRO A 41 20.16 -2.75 1.77
N SER A 42 19.48 -3.48 2.66
CA SER A 42 18.30 -4.26 2.31
C SER A 42 17.10 -3.36 2.00
N ALA A 43 16.92 -2.25 2.73
CA ALA A 43 15.86 -1.26 2.44
C ALA A 43 16.07 -0.60 1.07
N ILE A 44 17.30 -0.19 0.77
CA ILE A 44 17.64 0.44 -0.51
C ILE A 44 17.45 -0.56 -1.66
N ALA A 45 17.94 -1.81 -1.51
CA ALA A 45 17.77 -2.84 -2.53
C ALA A 45 16.30 -3.19 -2.78
N PHE A 46 15.49 -3.30 -1.72
CA PHE A 46 14.05 -3.54 -1.84
C PHE A 46 13.33 -2.35 -2.50
N GLY A 47 13.67 -1.12 -2.10
CA GLY A 47 13.13 0.10 -2.72
C GLY A 47 13.49 0.21 -4.20
N LEU A 48 14.75 -0.09 -4.56
CA LEU A 48 15.19 -0.13 -5.95
C LEU A 48 14.46 -1.22 -6.74
N ALA A 49 14.30 -2.42 -6.19
CA ALA A 49 13.54 -3.49 -6.83
C ALA A 49 12.09 -3.07 -7.09
N ALA A 50 11.44 -2.42 -6.12
CA ALA A 50 10.08 -1.92 -6.27
C ALA A 50 9.98 -0.82 -7.36
N LEU A 51 10.95 0.09 -7.41
CA LEU A 51 10.99 1.15 -8.44
C LEU A 51 11.23 0.57 -9.84
N ILE A 52 12.18 -0.36 -9.99
CA ILE A 52 12.45 -1.02 -11.28
C ILE A 52 11.23 -1.84 -11.72
N ALA A 53 10.58 -2.56 -10.81
CA ALA A 53 9.36 -3.30 -11.11
C ALA A 53 8.24 -2.36 -11.56
N LEU A 54 7.99 -1.27 -10.83
CA LEU A 54 6.98 -0.28 -11.18
C LEU A 54 7.24 0.33 -12.57
N HIS A 55 8.49 0.69 -12.84
CA HIS A 55 8.89 1.22 -14.14
C HIS A 55 8.69 0.18 -15.26
N GLY A 56 9.04 -1.09 -15.01
CA GLY A 56 8.82 -2.20 -15.92
C GLY A 56 7.33 -2.40 -16.24
N PHE A 57 6.45 -2.39 -15.23
CA PHE A 57 5.00 -2.50 -15.43
C PHE A 57 4.41 -1.31 -16.20
N GLN A 58 4.92 -0.09 -15.98
CA GLN A 58 4.49 1.08 -16.73
C GLN A 58 4.89 0.99 -18.21
N GLN A 59 6.09 0.49 -18.49
CA GLN A 59 6.58 0.31 -19.85
C GLN A 59 5.92 -0.89 -20.56
N ALA A 60 5.60 -1.97 -19.84
CA ALA A 60 4.96 -3.16 -20.41
C ALA A 60 3.64 -2.86 -21.15
N ARG A 61 2.96 -1.75 -20.82
CA ARG A 61 1.78 -1.28 -21.56
C ARG A 61 2.09 -0.78 -22.97
N PHE A 62 3.33 -0.35 -23.23
CA PHE A 62 3.75 0.31 -24.47
C PHE A 62 4.74 -0.51 -25.30
N VAL A 63 5.36 -1.54 -24.73
CA VAL A 63 6.33 -2.36 -25.46
C VAL A 63 5.69 -3.68 -25.86
N HIS A 64 5.70 -3.96 -27.16
CA HIS A 64 5.35 -5.28 -27.67
C HIS A 64 6.43 -6.28 -27.23
N PRO A 65 6.08 -7.55 -26.95
CA PRO A 65 7.04 -8.56 -26.52
C PRO A 65 7.95 -8.96 -27.69
N ASP A 66 8.88 -8.08 -28.05
CA ASP A 66 9.80 -8.24 -29.18
C ASP A 66 11.08 -8.99 -28.76
N GLY A 67 11.14 -9.52 -27.54
CA GLY A 67 12.29 -10.26 -27.00
C GLY A 67 13.53 -9.40 -26.76
N SER A 68 13.40 -8.07 -26.81
CA SER A 68 14.53 -7.16 -26.66
C SER A 68 15.22 -7.32 -25.29
N PRO A 69 16.58 -7.37 -25.24
CA PRO A 69 17.33 -7.47 -23.99
C PRO A 69 16.98 -6.37 -22.97
N ALA A 70 16.53 -5.21 -23.45
CA ALA A 70 16.09 -4.10 -22.61
C ALA A 70 14.86 -4.42 -21.74
N GLN A 71 14.03 -5.41 -22.10
CA GLN A 71 12.89 -5.86 -21.30
C GLN A 71 13.27 -6.94 -20.29
N VAL A 72 14.23 -7.79 -20.64
CA VAL A 72 14.60 -8.98 -19.84
C VAL A 72 15.53 -8.60 -18.68
N VAL A 73 16.47 -7.68 -18.92
CA VAL A 73 17.42 -7.20 -17.90
C VAL A 73 16.75 -6.64 -16.64
N PRO A 74 15.75 -5.73 -16.70
CA PRO A 74 15.11 -5.21 -15.51
C PRO A 74 14.32 -6.28 -14.73
N ILE A 75 13.71 -7.26 -15.42
CA ILE A 75 13.01 -8.37 -14.77
C ILE A 75 14.01 -9.23 -13.97
N ILE A 76 15.13 -9.59 -14.59
CA ILE A 76 16.20 -10.35 -13.92
C ILE A 76 16.75 -9.55 -12.72
N ALA A 77 16.97 -8.24 -12.89
CA ALA A 77 17.46 -7.38 -11.81
C ALA A 77 16.50 -7.33 -10.62
N VAL A 78 15.18 -7.21 -10.86
CA VAL A 78 14.17 -7.24 -9.80
C VAL A 78 14.19 -8.59 -9.07
N VAL A 79 14.17 -9.70 -9.81
CA VAL A 79 14.20 -11.05 -9.22
C VAL A 79 15.47 -11.26 -8.41
N ALA A 80 16.63 -10.86 -8.94
CA ALA A 80 17.91 -10.98 -8.24
C ALA A 80 17.95 -10.14 -6.95
N LEU A 81 17.46 -8.90 -6.98
CA LEU A 81 17.38 -8.04 -5.80
C LEU A 81 16.43 -8.61 -4.73
N ILE A 82 15.26 -9.12 -5.13
CA ILE A 82 14.30 -9.73 -4.20
C ILE A 82 14.88 -11.00 -3.57
N LEU A 83 15.51 -11.87 -4.37
CA LEU A 83 16.15 -13.09 -3.87
C LEU A 83 17.30 -12.75 -2.93
N TRP A 84 18.13 -11.75 -3.26
CA TRP A 84 19.23 -11.31 -2.42
C TRP A 84 18.73 -10.76 -1.07
N VAL A 85 17.69 -9.93 -1.07
CA VAL A 85 17.05 -9.45 0.17
C VAL A 85 16.48 -10.63 0.97
N GLY A 86 15.82 -11.59 0.31
CA GLY A 86 15.28 -12.78 0.96
C GLY A 86 16.36 -13.62 1.65
N ILE A 87 17.46 -13.91 0.96
CA ILE A 87 18.62 -14.67 1.50
C ILE A 87 19.29 -13.89 2.63
N ARG A 88 19.45 -12.58 2.49
CA ARG A 88 20.06 -11.73 3.51
C ARG A 88 19.19 -11.65 4.77
N GLN A 89 17.88 -11.62 4.62
CA GLN A 89 16.95 -11.62 5.75
C GLN A 89 16.87 -12.98 6.45
N THR A 90 16.99 -14.12 5.75
CA THR A 90 16.99 -15.44 6.44
C THR A 90 18.23 -15.68 7.30
N GLY A 91 19.35 -15.03 6.99
CA GLY A 91 20.60 -15.12 7.76
C GLY A 91 20.78 -14.03 8.84
N HIS A 92 19.91 -13.02 8.88
CA HIS A 92 20.05 -11.91 9.82
C HIS A 92 19.51 -12.30 11.22
N PRO A 93 20.22 -12.00 12.32
CA PRO A 93 19.79 -12.37 13.68
C PRO A 93 18.47 -11.69 14.10
N LEU A 94 18.07 -10.61 13.40
CA LEU A 94 16.80 -9.90 13.56
C LEU A 94 16.20 -9.66 12.16
N PRO A 95 15.47 -10.62 11.58
CA PRO A 95 14.83 -10.45 10.27
C PRO A 95 13.67 -9.45 10.37
N TRP A 96 13.52 -8.58 9.38
CA TRP A 96 12.39 -7.65 9.33
C TRP A 96 11.08 -8.34 8.99
N VAL A 97 11.16 -9.41 8.20
CA VAL A 97 10.03 -10.25 7.83
C VAL A 97 10.40 -11.69 8.15
N ASP A 98 9.70 -12.28 9.12
CA ASP A 98 9.78 -13.72 9.32
C ASP A 98 9.04 -14.42 8.17
N LEU A 99 9.80 -14.83 7.16
CA LEU A 99 9.28 -15.55 5.99
C LEU A 99 8.51 -16.81 6.40
N ARG A 100 8.88 -17.46 7.50
CA ARG A 100 8.18 -18.66 8.00
C ARG A 100 6.82 -18.30 8.59
N ALA A 101 6.69 -17.15 9.25
CA ALA A 101 5.41 -16.64 9.72
C ALA A 101 4.48 -16.26 8.55
N THR A 102 5.03 -15.71 7.46
CA THR A 102 4.24 -15.39 6.26
C THR A 102 3.72 -16.63 5.52
N LEU A 103 4.38 -17.77 5.67
CA LEU A 103 3.96 -19.06 5.09
C LEU A 103 2.90 -19.79 5.93
N GLN A 104 2.48 -19.23 7.07
CA GLN A 104 1.43 -19.86 7.87
C GLN A 104 0.06 -19.74 7.20
N ARG A 105 -0.72 -20.82 7.26
CA ARG A 105 -2.06 -20.91 6.63
C ARG A 105 -3.00 -19.78 7.04
N ARG A 106 -2.94 -19.33 8.30
CA ARG A 106 -3.75 -18.20 8.81
C ARG A 106 -3.38 -16.89 8.12
N PHE A 107 -2.09 -16.63 7.94
CA PHE A 107 -1.61 -15.43 7.25
C PHE A 107 -1.94 -15.48 5.76
N MET A 108 -1.71 -16.63 5.11
CA MET A 108 -2.04 -16.81 3.68
C MET A 108 -3.53 -16.60 3.40
N MET A 109 -4.42 -17.13 4.24
CA MET A 109 -5.86 -16.89 4.09
C MET A 109 -6.19 -15.40 4.29
N GLY A 110 -5.58 -14.75 5.27
CA GLY A 110 -5.70 -13.30 5.46
C GLY A 110 -5.26 -12.51 4.21
N MET A 111 -4.14 -12.89 3.60
CA MET A 111 -3.64 -12.30 2.35
C MET A 111 -4.60 -12.54 1.18
N VAL A 112 -5.21 -13.72 1.07
CA VAL A 112 -6.21 -14.00 0.03
C VAL A 112 -7.45 -13.13 0.22
N PHE A 113 -7.99 -13.04 1.43
CA PHE A 113 -9.12 -12.15 1.72
C PHE A 113 -8.78 -10.69 1.46
N TYR A 114 -7.57 -10.27 1.84
CA TYR A 114 -7.09 -8.92 1.57
C TYR A 114 -6.98 -8.65 0.06
N ALA A 115 -6.46 -9.61 -0.71
CA ALA A 115 -6.37 -9.50 -2.17
C ALA A 115 -7.76 -9.42 -2.82
N ILE A 116 -8.72 -10.24 -2.39
CA ILE A 116 -10.11 -10.20 -2.85
C ILE A 116 -10.72 -8.84 -2.51
N TYR A 117 -10.61 -8.39 -1.26
CA TYR A 117 -11.10 -7.08 -0.83
C TYR A 117 -10.52 -5.96 -1.70
N TYR A 118 -9.20 -5.97 -1.94
CA TYR A 118 -8.53 -4.94 -2.74
C TYR A 118 -8.95 -4.99 -4.21
N MET A 119 -9.17 -6.18 -4.77
CA MET A 119 -9.72 -6.35 -6.11
C MET A 119 -11.12 -5.74 -6.21
N PHE A 120 -12.02 -6.04 -5.27
CA PHE A 120 -13.36 -5.44 -5.22
C PHE A 120 -13.30 -3.92 -5.03
N ALA A 121 -12.45 -3.42 -4.13
CA ALA A 121 -12.27 -1.99 -3.90
C ALA A 121 -11.78 -1.27 -5.17
N SER A 122 -10.81 -1.86 -5.87
CA SER A 122 -10.27 -1.31 -7.11
C SER A 122 -11.29 -1.37 -8.25
N ALA A 123 -12.00 -2.49 -8.39
CA ALA A 123 -13.06 -2.66 -9.37
C ALA A 123 -14.21 -1.68 -9.13
N TRP A 124 -14.60 -1.48 -7.87
CA TRP A 124 -15.62 -0.50 -7.49
C TRP A 124 -15.20 0.92 -7.84
N GLY A 125 -13.96 1.33 -7.51
CA GLY A 125 -13.43 2.65 -7.88
C GLY A 125 -13.41 2.88 -9.39
N PHE A 126 -12.99 1.89 -10.18
CA PHE A 126 -13.01 1.96 -11.63
C PHE A 126 -14.43 2.00 -12.20
N LEU A 127 -15.30 1.09 -11.76
CA LEU A 127 -16.65 0.93 -12.27
C LEU A 127 -17.51 2.15 -11.96
N SER A 128 -17.43 2.67 -10.73
CA SER A 128 -18.15 3.89 -10.34
C SER A 128 -17.69 5.09 -11.15
N SER A 129 -16.39 5.23 -11.43
CA SER A 129 -15.87 6.31 -12.28
C SER A 129 -16.34 6.16 -13.74
N SER A 130 -16.34 4.92 -14.25
CA SER A 130 -16.79 4.62 -15.61
C SER A 130 -18.30 4.80 -15.78
N LEU A 131 -19.11 4.40 -14.80
CA LEU A 131 -20.57 4.61 -14.81
C LEU A 131 -20.92 6.10 -14.78
N LEU A 132 -20.24 6.90 -13.96
CA LEU A 132 -20.46 8.35 -13.90
C LEU A 132 -20.10 9.05 -15.22
N GLN A 133 -18.99 8.67 -15.84
CA GLN A 133 -18.51 9.31 -17.08
C GLN A 133 -19.19 8.77 -18.35
N ASN A 134 -19.20 7.45 -18.53
CA ASN A 134 -19.68 6.80 -19.76
C ASN A 134 -21.16 6.41 -19.70
N GLY A 135 -21.71 6.14 -18.50
CA GLY A 135 -23.11 5.78 -18.33
C GLY A 135 -24.02 7.00 -18.17
N LEU A 136 -23.66 7.90 -17.25
CA LEU A 136 -24.43 9.11 -16.92
C LEU A 136 -24.01 10.35 -17.73
N GLY A 137 -22.92 10.26 -18.50
CA GLY A 137 -22.43 11.35 -19.33
C GLY A 137 -21.85 12.53 -18.55
N PHE A 138 -21.52 12.37 -17.26
CA PHE A 138 -20.94 13.46 -16.48
C PHE A 138 -19.56 13.85 -17.00
N ARG A 139 -19.26 15.15 -16.95
CA ARG A 139 -17.92 15.66 -17.26
C ARG A 139 -16.89 15.02 -16.31
N TYR A 140 -15.68 14.81 -16.84
CA TYR A 140 -14.54 14.29 -16.08
C TYR A 140 -14.32 15.05 -14.75
N GLU A 141 -14.50 16.37 -14.78
CA GLU A 141 -14.34 17.26 -13.64
C GLU A 141 -15.36 16.99 -12.51
N THR A 142 -16.64 16.84 -12.86
CA THR A 142 -17.70 16.53 -11.88
C THR A 142 -17.56 15.13 -11.28
N THR A 143 -17.12 14.15 -12.09
CA THR A 143 -16.84 12.79 -11.58
C THR A 143 -15.65 12.79 -10.64
N ALA A 144 -14.58 13.51 -10.97
CA ALA A 144 -13.40 13.62 -10.12
C ALA A 144 -13.72 14.30 -8.78
N GLN A 145 -14.56 15.32 -8.77
CA GLN A 145 -15.03 15.99 -7.55
C GLN A 145 -15.85 15.05 -6.66
N LEU A 146 -16.80 14.30 -7.24
CA LEU A 146 -17.61 13.32 -6.48
C LEU A 146 -16.75 12.20 -5.87
N MET A 147 -15.80 11.65 -6.63
CA MET A 147 -14.88 10.64 -6.11
C MET A 147 -13.99 11.18 -4.99
N SER A 148 -13.51 12.41 -5.15
CA SER A 148 -12.67 13.08 -4.16
C SER A 148 -13.44 13.38 -2.86
N LEU A 149 -14.72 13.75 -2.96
CA LEU A 149 -15.60 13.87 -1.80
C LEU A 149 -15.79 12.53 -1.08
N GLY A 150 -16.02 11.44 -1.82
CA GLY A 150 -16.09 10.09 -1.23
C GLY A 150 -14.79 9.70 -0.50
N GLY A 151 -13.64 10.05 -1.07
CA GLY A 151 -12.34 9.90 -0.42
C GLY A 151 -12.21 10.71 0.88
N LEU A 152 -12.62 11.98 0.86
CA LEU A 152 -12.61 12.84 2.05
C LEU A 152 -13.52 12.32 3.16
N VAL A 153 -14.71 11.83 2.82
CA VAL A 153 -15.62 11.20 3.79
C VAL A 153 -14.97 9.96 4.40
N THR A 154 -14.31 9.14 3.59
CA THR A 154 -13.60 7.94 4.07
C THR A 154 -12.48 8.30 5.05
N VAL A 155 -11.71 9.36 4.75
CA VAL A 155 -10.66 9.87 5.66
C VAL A 155 -11.27 10.39 6.96
N ALA A 156 -12.34 11.18 6.88
CA ALA A 156 -13.02 11.71 8.05
C ALA A 156 -13.59 10.59 8.95
N LEU A 157 -14.26 9.61 8.35
CA LEU A 157 -14.74 8.42 9.05
C LEU A 157 -13.59 7.57 9.62
N GLY A 158 -12.45 7.49 8.93
CA GLY A 158 -11.25 6.83 9.43
C GLY A 158 -10.70 7.48 10.70
N ILE A 159 -10.59 8.82 10.71
CA ILE A 159 -10.17 9.60 11.89
C ILE A 159 -11.19 9.42 13.03
N LEU A 160 -12.49 9.48 12.71
CA LEU A 160 -13.55 9.31 13.69
C LEU A 160 -13.54 7.91 14.31
N ASN A 161 -13.42 6.86 13.48
CA ASN A 161 -13.27 5.48 13.92
C ASN A 161 -12.03 5.32 14.81
N PHE A 162 -10.94 6.00 14.48
CA PHE A 162 -9.72 5.98 15.27
C PHE A 162 -9.92 6.60 16.67
N GLN A 163 -10.55 7.77 16.75
CA GLN A 163 -10.85 8.41 18.04
C GLN A 163 -11.88 7.62 18.88
N LEU A 164 -12.88 7.03 18.21
CA LEU A 164 -13.90 6.21 18.85
C LEU A 164 -13.42 4.81 19.22
N THR A 165 -12.25 4.35 18.74
CA THR A 165 -11.73 3.00 19.03
C THR A 165 -11.54 2.78 20.54
N ASN A 166 -11.31 3.83 21.33
CA ASN A 166 -11.21 3.74 22.80
C ASN A 166 -12.57 3.61 23.50
N VAL A 167 -13.67 3.91 22.82
CA VAL A 167 -15.05 3.89 23.34
C VAL A 167 -15.84 2.71 22.76
N LEU A 168 -15.44 2.22 21.58
CA LEU A 168 -16.09 1.11 20.90
C LEU A 168 -15.72 -0.24 21.55
N PRO A 169 -16.68 -1.19 21.66
CA PRO A 169 -16.44 -2.52 22.19
C PRO A 169 -15.42 -3.28 21.33
N THR A 170 -14.72 -4.23 21.95
CA THR A 170 -13.66 -5.05 21.34
C THR A 170 -13.98 -5.45 19.90
N LYS A 171 -13.09 -5.12 18.95
CA LYS A 171 -13.27 -5.29 17.49
C LYS A 171 -13.84 -6.65 17.04
N ARG A 172 -13.70 -7.72 17.84
CA ARG A 172 -14.36 -9.01 17.62
C ARG A 172 -15.88 -8.91 17.50
N VAL A 173 -16.54 -8.05 18.29
CA VAL A 173 -18.00 -7.88 18.28
C VAL A 173 -18.45 -7.11 17.04
N LEU A 174 -17.67 -6.12 16.60
CA LEU A 174 -17.97 -5.39 15.36
C LEU A 174 -17.88 -6.30 14.12
N ILE A 175 -16.85 -7.15 14.04
CA ILE A 175 -16.67 -8.08 12.92
C ILE A 175 -17.80 -9.13 12.88
N SER A 176 -18.30 -9.58 14.03
CA SER A 176 -19.44 -10.52 14.08
C SER A 176 -20.77 -9.93 13.63
N VAL A 177 -20.90 -8.60 13.62
CA VAL A 177 -22.12 -7.91 13.17
C VAL A 177 -22.04 -7.58 11.65
N GLY A 178 -20.91 -7.87 11.00
CA GLY A 178 -20.78 -7.80 9.54
C GLY A 178 -20.14 -6.51 9.03
N PHE A 179 -19.00 -6.13 9.62
CA PHE A 179 -18.08 -5.14 9.07
C PHE A 179 -16.77 -5.80 8.62
#